data_AF-A0A3L6P637-F1
#
_entry.id   AF-A0A3L6P637-F1
#
_cell.length_a   1.000
_cell.length_b   1.000
_cell.length_c   1.000
_cell.angle_alpha   90.00
_cell.angle_beta   90.00
_cell.angle_gamma   90.00
#
_symmetry.space_group_name_H-M   'P 1'
#
loop_
_entity.id
_entity.type
_entity.pdbx_description
1 polymer ?
#
loop_
_entity_poly.entity_id
_entity_poly.type
_entity_poly.pdbx_seq_one_letter_code
_entity_poly.pdbx_strand_id
1 'polypeptide(L)'
;MGVVITVWGVVVDVASFWQRKLRSWYARKSPVELWLDLLRTAEAFEDWEEAALHLDNLLGLDLWRNNPASKYYDWRLIAERLDSLATAREDGNFQQLVNLLRSGLVRNLGNITSPKLYNRSFAGTKYLIEEYITQIAEAVEDIRALPTTPSAIHGTGPSLTTQMKLDCIHDTRQAFGRSTLVLQGGAIFGMCHLGVVKALFLRGLLPRIITGTATGALIAALVAIHTEDELPAVLSGDGIDLSAFASKNGHENGETSTAQTFRSRWETLLRRIRRFSKEGYFLDVTVLEECVRANVGDLTFEEAYNRSKRVLNITVATEGQGGVPTLLNYLTAPNVLIWTAAVASNASSPSLYGHRKTTMLCKDAHGSIVPWAPANTIDFRHWTHTSYSDRDSPLRRIAELFNVNHFIVSQARPYLIPFIQSDMHGPSLVESRSKTTQISAFLVRMVGLEIRHRLSQLDTLNLLPTGIRRFLVDEQVPAASMVLVPEVTAGDFVRLLETPTRETLNYWVLRGERSVWPAVAALRIRCAVENELDRSYQVVRKFKAPGLRRKGSMAATLEAERRERNGQFGSAVTDISAT
;
A
#
# COMPACT_ATOMS: atom_id res chain seq x y z
N MET A 1 60.54 -53.42 -10.23
CA MET A 1 60.26 -52.07 -9.70
C MET A 1 59.47 -51.18 -10.67
N GLY A 2 59.78 -51.14 -11.98
CA GLY A 2 59.06 -50.28 -12.95
C GLY A 2 57.56 -50.58 -13.13
N VAL A 3 57.15 -51.86 -13.04
CA VAL A 3 55.73 -52.25 -13.16
C VAL A 3 54.90 -51.79 -11.96
N VAL A 4 55.46 -51.81 -10.74
CA VAL A 4 54.75 -51.35 -9.54
C VAL A 4 54.56 -49.83 -9.55
N ILE A 5 55.56 -49.10 -10.04
CA ILE A 5 55.49 -47.63 -10.16
C ILE A 5 54.45 -47.21 -11.21
N THR A 6 54.37 -47.93 -12.34
CA THR A 6 53.37 -47.64 -13.38
C THR A 6 51.96 -48.00 -12.94
N VAL A 7 51.76 -49.14 -12.27
CA VAL A 7 50.46 -49.50 -11.68
C VAL A 7 50.03 -48.49 -10.61
N TRP A 8 50.95 -48.04 -9.76
CA TRP A 8 50.67 -46.99 -8.76
C TRP A 8 50.31 -45.65 -9.42
N GLY A 9 51.00 -45.26 -10.49
CA GLY A 9 50.68 -44.07 -11.28
C GLY A 9 49.24 -44.10 -11.83
N VAL A 10 48.81 -45.24 -12.38
CA VAL A 10 47.43 -45.41 -12.86
C VAL A 10 46.40 -45.31 -11.72
N VAL A 11 46.69 -45.88 -10.54
CA VAL A 11 45.79 -45.79 -9.38
C VAL A 11 45.66 -44.34 -8.89
N VAL A 12 46.76 -43.59 -8.83
CA VAL A 12 46.75 -42.16 -8.45
C VAL A 12 46.01 -41.32 -9.48
N ASP A 13 46.20 -41.58 -10.77
CA ASP A 13 45.48 -40.86 -11.84
C ASP A 13 43.97 -41.11 -11.77
N VAL A 14 43.55 -42.37 -11.60
CA VAL A 14 42.14 -42.74 -11.42
C VAL A 14 41.55 -42.08 -10.16
N ALA A 15 42.27 -42.12 -9.04
CA ALA A 15 41.83 -41.49 -7.79
C ALA A 15 41.69 -39.97 -7.96
N SER A 16 42.65 -39.31 -8.63
CA SER A 16 42.60 -37.86 -8.89
C SER A 16 41.48 -37.48 -9.85
N PHE A 17 41.20 -38.30 -10.87
CA PHE A 17 40.08 -38.12 -11.79
C PHE A 17 38.74 -38.19 -11.05
N TRP A 18 38.53 -39.23 -10.24
CA TRP A 18 37.31 -39.37 -9.46
C TRP A 18 37.18 -38.30 -8.38
N GLN A 19 38.28 -37.87 -7.74
CA GLN A 19 38.27 -36.75 -6.80
C GLN A 19 37.85 -35.43 -7.48
N ARG A 20 38.37 -35.14 -8.67
CA ARG A 20 37.95 -33.96 -9.46
C ARG A 20 36.50 -34.08 -9.93
N LYS A 21 36.06 -35.27 -10.34
CA LYS A 21 34.68 -35.54 -10.76
C LYS A 21 33.70 -35.42 -9.59
N LEU A 22 34.07 -35.90 -8.40
CA LEU A 22 33.25 -35.79 -7.19
C LEU A 22 33.20 -34.34 -6.69
N ARG A 23 34.33 -33.61 -6.72
CA ARG A 23 34.36 -32.17 -6.39
C ARG A 23 33.53 -31.35 -7.37
N SER A 24 33.65 -31.59 -8.67
CA SER A 24 32.85 -30.88 -9.68
C SER A 24 31.37 -31.26 -9.59
N TRP A 25 31.03 -32.52 -9.28
CA TRP A 25 29.64 -32.93 -9.04
C TRP A 25 29.07 -32.29 -7.77
N TYR A 26 29.85 -32.21 -6.67
CA TYR A 26 29.43 -31.55 -5.43
C TYR A 26 29.36 -30.02 -5.57
N ALA A 27 30.20 -29.41 -6.41
CA ALA A 27 30.19 -27.98 -6.69
C ALA A 27 29.15 -27.56 -7.74
N ARG A 28 28.58 -28.49 -8.50
CA ARG A 28 27.49 -28.21 -9.44
C ARG A 28 26.23 -27.91 -8.65
N LYS A 29 25.85 -26.64 -8.62
CA LYS A 29 24.54 -26.21 -8.12
C LYS A 29 23.45 -26.90 -8.94
N SER A 30 22.41 -27.39 -8.27
CA SER A 30 21.23 -27.88 -8.97
C SER A 30 20.59 -26.74 -9.76
N PRO A 31 19.93 -27.00 -10.91
CA PRO A 31 19.25 -25.94 -11.66
C PRO A 31 18.24 -25.19 -10.79
N VAL A 32 17.57 -25.89 -9.86
CA VAL A 32 16.67 -25.30 -8.87
C VAL A 32 17.39 -24.30 -7.95
N GLU A 33 18.58 -24.65 -7.43
CA GLU A 33 19.37 -23.73 -6.61
C GLU A 33 19.82 -22.49 -7.38
N LEU A 34 20.18 -22.65 -8.65
CA LEU A 34 20.58 -21.52 -9.50
C LEU A 34 19.43 -20.53 -9.67
N TRP A 35 18.24 -21.02 -10.04
CA TRP A 35 17.07 -20.16 -10.20
C TRP A 35 16.57 -19.54 -8.88
N LEU A 36 16.78 -20.21 -7.74
CA LEU A 36 16.50 -19.64 -6.43
C LEU A 36 17.46 -18.54 -6.03
N ASP A 37 18.74 -18.71 -6.35
CA ASP A 37 19.73 -17.65 -6.16
C ASP A 37 19.35 -16.45 -7.02
N LEU A 38 18.98 -16.65 -8.30
CA LEU A 38 18.48 -15.57 -9.17
C LEU A 38 17.23 -14.90 -8.62
N LEU A 39 16.24 -15.67 -8.14
CA LEU A 39 15.02 -15.13 -7.53
C LEU A 39 15.34 -14.28 -6.28
N ARG A 40 16.33 -14.68 -5.48
CA ARG A 40 16.78 -13.93 -4.29
C ARG A 40 17.69 -12.75 -4.61
N THR A 41 18.34 -12.72 -5.77
CA THR A 41 19.22 -11.63 -6.20
C THR A 41 18.58 -10.68 -7.21
N ALA A 42 17.38 -10.96 -7.69
CA ALA A 42 16.64 -10.12 -8.65
C ALA A 42 16.50 -8.67 -8.18
N GLU A 43 16.83 -7.73 -9.06
CA GLU A 43 16.74 -6.28 -8.82
C GLU A 43 15.48 -5.68 -9.44
N ALA A 44 14.97 -6.31 -10.50
CA ALA A 44 13.70 -5.98 -11.15
C ALA A 44 12.64 -7.06 -10.90
N PHE A 45 11.37 -6.67 -10.96
CA PHE A 45 10.28 -7.64 -10.82
C PHE A 45 10.24 -8.60 -12.01
N GLU A 46 10.55 -8.14 -13.21
CA GLU A 46 10.52 -8.92 -14.44
C GLU A 46 11.48 -10.12 -14.32
N ASP A 47 12.70 -9.88 -13.84
CA ASP A 47 13.70 -10.93 -13.57
C ASP A 47 13.19 -11.90 -12.48
N TRP A 48 12.53 -11.37 -11.45
CA TRP A 48 11.94 -12.17 -10.38
C TRP A 48 10.80 -13.06 -10.89
N GLU A 49 9.92 -12.54 -11.74
CA GLU A 49 8.79 -13.24 -12.35
C GLU A 49 9.28 -14.34 -13.31
N GLU A 50 10.28 -14.05 -14.13
CA GLU A 50 10.90 -15.06 -15.00
C GLU A 50 11.51 -16.22 -14.18
N ALA A 51 12.27 -15.88 -13.14
CA ALA A 51 12.84 -16.90 -12.24
C ALA A 51 11.75 -17.70 -11.52
N ALA A 52 10.67 -17.04 -11.08
CA ALA A 52 9.53 -17.68 -10.43
C ALA A 52 8.82 -18.67 -11.37
N LEU A 53 8.58 -18.30 -12.62
CA LEU A 53 7.97 -19.16 -13.63
C LEU A 53 8.86 -20.37 -13.96
N HIS A 54 10.17 -20.18 -14.09
CA HIS A 54 11.09 -21.30 -14.31
C HIS A 54 11.14 -22.25 -13.12
N LEU A 55 11.09 -21.74 -11.89
CA LEU A 55 11.01 -22.57 -10.69
C LEU A 55 9.71 -23.35 -10.61
N ASP A 56 8.58 -22.71 -10.93
CA ASP A 56 7.28 -23.38 -10.96
C ASP A 56 7.27 -24.54 -11.97
N ASN A 57 7.88 -24.36 -13.14
CA ASN A 57 8.01 -25.40 -14.16
C ASN A 57 8.91 -26.56 -13.69
N LEU A 58 10.10 -26.25 -13.15
CA LEU A 58 11.06 -27.26 -12.68
C LEU A 58 10.53 -28.09 -11.51
N LEU A 59 9.72 -27.48 -10.65
CA LEU A 59 9.10 -28.13 -9.48
C LEU A 59 7.74 -28.77 -9.82
N GLY A 60 7.25 -28.62 -11.05
CA GLY A 60 5.95 -29.14 -11.50
C GLY A 60 4.75 -28.45 -10.83
N LEU A 61 4.92 -27.22 -10.33
CA LEU A 61 3.88 -26.44 -9.68
C LEU A 61 2.85 -25.90 -10.69
N ASP A 62 3.23 -25.74 -11.95
CA ASP A 62 2.30 -25.35 -13.03
C ASP A 62 1.21 -26.39 -13.29
N LEU A 63 1.53 -27.68 -13.13
CA LEU A 63 0.51 -28.75 -13.19
C LEU A 63 -0.55 -28.58 -12.11
N TRP A 64 -0.14 -28.11 -10.92
CA TRP A 64 -1.09 -27.79 -9.87
C TRP A 64 -1.92 -26.54 -10.23
N ARG A 65 -1.36 -25.52 -10.87
CA ARG A 65 -2.11 -24.33 -11.31
C ARG A 65 -3.15 -24.67 -12.37
N ASN A 66 -2.83 -25.59 -13.28
CA ASN A 66 -3.73 -26.13 -14.32
C ASN A 66 -4.90 -26.91 -13.76
N ASN A 67 -4.70 -27.67 -12.68
CA ASN A 67 -5.81 -28.42 -12.08
C ASN A 67 -6.73 -27.47 -11.28
N PRO A 68 -8.01 -27.28 -11.67
CA PRO A 68 -8.92 -26.38 -10.95
C PRO A 68 -9.24 -26.88 -9.54
N ALA A 69 -9.25 -28.19 -9.30
CA ALA A 69 -9.67 -28.76 -8.03
C ALA A 69 -8.75 -28.35 -6.86
N SER A 70 -9.36 -27.84 -5.80
CA SER A 70 -8.69 -27.50 -4.55
C SER A 70 -9.69 -27.47 -3.39
N LYS A 71 -9.20 -27.74 -2.18
CA LYS A 71 -10.00 -27.64 -0.94
C LYS A 71 -10.09 -26.22 -0.38
N TYR A 72 -9.29 -25.30 -0.91
CA TYR A 72 -9.16 -23.95 -0.35
C TYR A 72 -10.13 -22.94 -0.96
N TYR A 73 -10.80 -23.27 -2.06
CA TYR A 73 -11.82 -22.45 -2.70
C TYR A 73 -12.87 -23.35 -3.37
N ASP A 74 -14.07 -22.81 -3.58
CA ASP A 74 -15.14 -23.51 -4.30
C ASP A 74 -14.95 -23.35 -5.81
N TRP A 75 -14.18 -24.27 -6.39
CA TRP A 75 -13.89 -24.25 -7.82
C TRP A 75 -15.11 -24.52 -8.69
N ARG A 76 -16.14 -25.22 -8.18
CA ARG A 76 -17.36 -25.52 -8.94
C ARG A 76 -18.20 -24.26 -9.11
N LEU A 77 -18.40 -23.53 -8.02
CA LEU A 77 -19.09 -22.24 -8.05
C LEU A 77 -18.41 -21.25 -9.01
N ILE A 78 -17.07 -21.18 -8.98
CA ILE A 78 -16.33 -20.27 -9.86
C ILE A 78 -16.45 -20.70 -11.33
N ALA A 79 -16.34 -22.00 -11.62
CA ALA A 79 -16.49 -22.52 -12.98
C ALA A 79 -17.89 -22.29 -13.56
N GLU A 80 -18.95 -22.56 -12.79
CA GLU A 80 -20.34 -22.32 -13.21
C GLU A 80 -20.61 -20.84 -13.50
N ARG A 81 -20.05 -19.95 -12.66
CA ARG A 81 -20.17 -18.50 -12.88
C ARG A 81 -19.37 -18.02 -14.09
N LEU A 82 -18.17 -18.58 -14.30
CA LEU A 82 -17.37 -18.28 -15.48
C LEU A 82 -18.12 -18.67 -16.76
N ASP A 83 -18.72 -19.86 -16.78
CA ASP A 83 -19.55 -20.34 -17.90
C ASP A 83 -20.78 -19.44 -18.14
N SER A 84 -21.46 -19.03 -17.06
CA SER A 84 -22.59 -18.10 -17.13
C SER A 84 -22.19 -16.73 -17.68
N LEU A 85 -21.00 -16.23 -17.33
CA LEU A 85 -20.46 -14.98 -17.86
C LEU A 85 -20.08 -15.12 -19.33
N ALA A 86 -19.42 -16.22 -19.71
CA ALA A 86 -19.04 -16.50 -21.09
C ALA A 86 -20.29 -16.58 -21.99
N THR A 87 -21.30 -17.37 -21.59
CA THR A 87 -22.57 -17.49 -22.33
C THR A 87 -23.26 -16.14 -22.49
N ALA A 88 -23.37 -15.34 -21.43
CA ALA A 88 -24.02 -14.03 -21.49
C ALA A 88 -23.27 -13.04 -22.41
N ARG A 89 -21.94 -13.15 -22.51
CA ARG A 89 -21.11 -12.33 -23.40
C ARG A 89 -21.24 -12.79 -24.86
N GLU A 90 -21.18 -14.10 -25.11
CA GLU A 90 -21.35 -14.70 -26.44
C GLU A 90 -22.72 -14.39 -27.04
N ASP A 91 -23.77 -14.46 -26.23
CA ASP A 91 -25.15 -14.12 -26.64
C ASP A 91 -25.38 -12.61 -26.79
N GLY A 92 -24.42 -11.77 -26.38
CA GLY A 92 -24.59 -10.31 -26.33
C GLY A 92 -25.72 -9.86 -25.39
N ASN A 93 -26.07 -10.67 -24.39
CA ASN A 93 -27.16 -10.39 -23.45
C ASN A 93 -26.68 -9.49 -22.30
N PHE A 94 -26.60 -8.19 -22.58
CA PHE A 94 -26.10 -7.21 -21.61
C PHE A 94 -26.93 -7.12 -20.32
N GLN A 95 -28.23 -7.38 -20.38
CA GLN A 95 -29.08 -7.35 -19.19
C GLN A 95 -28.71 -8.48 -18.22
N GLN A 96 -28.47 -9.68 -18.76
CA GLN A 96 -27.99 -10.80 -17.97
C GLN A 96 -26.59 -10.52 -17.41
N LEU A 97 -25.70 -9.93 -18.20
CA LEU A 97 -24.35 -9.54 -17.75
C LEU A 97 -24.40 -8.56 -16.57
N VAL A 98 -25.24 -7.52 -16.66
CA VAL A 98 -25.48 -6.55 -15.57
C VAL A 98 -26.02 -7.26 -14.32
N ASN A 99 -26.98 -8.18 -14.49
CA ASN A 99 -27.55 -8.93 -13.37
C ASN A 99 -26.50 -9.82 -12.69
N LEU A 100 -25.63 -10.50 -13.46
CA LEU A 100 -24.55 -11.34 -12.95
C LEU A 100 -23.50 -10.55 -12.17
N LEU A 101 -23.17 -9.36 -12.65
CA LEU A 101 -22.24 -8.44 -11.97
C LEU A 101 -22.86 -7.84 -10.70
N ARG A 102 -24.10 -7.34 -10.75
CA ARG A 102 -24.74 -6.73 -9.56
C ARG A 102 -24.98 -7.74 -8.43
N SER A 103 -25.30 -8.99 -8.76
CA SER A 103 -25.65 -10.02 -7.78
C SER A 103 -24.45 -10.78 -7.19
N GLY A 104 -23.32 -10.86 -7.89
CA GLY A 104 -22.23 -11.76 -7.52
C GLY A 104 -20.84 -11.15 -7.39
N LEU A 105 -20.73 -9.82 -7.46
CA LEU A 105 -19.43 -9.14 -7.36
C LEU A 105 -18.99 -8.98 -5.90
N VAL A 106 -18.40 -10.04 -5.35
CA VAL A 106 -17.80 -10.06 -4.01
C VAL A 106 -16.31 -10.36 -4.14
N ARG A 107 -15.46 -9.54 -3.51
CA ARG A 107 -13.99 -9.63 -3.63
C ARG A 107 -13.42 -11.01 -3.22
N ASN A 108 -14.02 -11.68 -2.23
CA ASN A 108 -13.65 -13.03 -1.80
C ASN A 108 -14.75 -14.07 -2.07
N LEU A 109 -15.37 -14.02 -3.25
CA LEU A 109 -16.34 -15.05 -3.64
C LEU A 109 -15.68 -16.44 -3.66
N GLY A 110 -16.34 -17.45 -3.09
CA GLY A 110 -15.84 -18.83 -3.11
C GLY A 110 -14.47 -19.03 -2.43
N ASN A 111 -14.01 -18.08 -1.61
CA ASN A 111 -12.69 -18.08 -0.96
C ASN A 111 -11.47 -17.99 -1.91
N ILE A 112 -11.63 -17.35 -3.08
CA ILE A 112 -10.54 -17.16 -4.07
C ILE A 112 -9.35 -16.32 -3.55
N THR A 113 -9.54 -15.56 -2.46
CA THR A 113 -8.47 -14.75 -1.85
C THR A 113 -7.72 -15.51 -0.73
N SER A 114 -7.85 -16.83 -0.64
CA SER A 114 -7.15 -17.62 0.39
C SER A 114 -5.63 -17.60 0.20
N PRO A 115 -4.82 -17.20 1.21
CA PRO A 115 -3.36 -17.13 1.07
C PRO A 115 -2.69 -18.45 0.67
N LYS A 116 -3.28 -19.58 1.08
CA LYS A 116 -2.76 -20.93 0.79
C LYS A 116 -2.75 -21.27 -0.70
N LEU A 117 -3.53 -20.56 -1.52
CA LEU A 117 -3.55 -20.72 -2.98
C LEU A 117 -2.42 -19.95 -3.67
N TYR A 118 -1.86 -18.94 -3.01
CA TYR A 118 -0.79 -18.11 -3.57
C TYR A 118 0.58 -18.53 -3.05
N ASN A 119 0.65 -19.11 -1.85
CA ASN A 119 1.90 -19.68 -1.30
C ASN A 119 2.25 -21.08 -1.82
N ARG A 120 1.59 -21.57 -2.88
CA ARG A 120 1.88 -22.90 -3.43
C ARG A 120 2.72 -22.85 -4.70
N SER A 121 2.64 -21.77 -5.45
CA SER A 121 3.46 -21.44 -6.62
C SER A 121 4.16 -20.11 -6.38
N PHE A 122 5.22 -19.82 -7.11
CA PHE A 122 5.92 -18.54 -7.00
C PHE A 122 5.22 -17.45 -7.82
N ALA A 123 4.85 -17.74 -9.07
CA ALA A 123 4.42 -16.71 -10.02
C ALA A 123 2.93 -16.36 -9.95
N GLY A 124 2.07 -17.25 -9.43
CA GLY A 124 0.63 -17.05 -9.52
C GLY A 124 -0.23 -18.00 -8.70
N THR A 125 -1.48 -18.16 -9.11
CA THR A 125 -2.45 -19.05 -8.47
C THR A 125 -3.08 -19.99 -9.50
N LYS A 126 -4.24 -20.57 -9.19
CA LYS A 126 -5.03 -21.40 -10.10
C LYS A 126 -5.47 -20.58 -11.32
N TYR A 127 -5.28 -21.12 -12.52
CA TYR A 127 -5.69 -20.44 -13.76
C TYR A 127 -7.18 -20.14 -13.81
N LEU A 128 -8.03 -21.03 -13.27
CA LEU A 128 -9.48 -20.79 -13.16
C LEU A 128 -9.81 -19.47 -12.43
N ILE A 129 -9.05 -19.12 -11.39
CA ILE A 129 -9.26 -17.87 -10.63
C ILE A 129 -8.79 -16.66 -11.46
N GLU A 130 -7.64 -16.79 -12.12
CA GLU A 130 -7.08 -15.74 -12.97
C GLU A 130 -8.01 -15.43 -14.15
N GLU A 131 -8.54 -16.46 -14.81
CA GLU A 131 -9.50 -16.36 -15.91
C GLU A 131 -10.83 -15.75 -15.46
N TYR A 132 -11.40 -16.22 -14.35
CA TYR A 132 -12.65 -15.67 -13.80
C TYR A 132 -12.57 -14.17 -13.53
N ILE A 133 -11.49 -13.69 -12.91
CA ILE A 133 -11.31 -12.27 -12.61
C ILE A 133 -11.10 -11.45 -13.89
N THR A 134 -10.36 -11.99 -14.85
CA THR A 134 -10.15 -11.35 -16.15
C THR A 134 -11.48 -11.17 -16.89
N GLN A 135 -12.29 -12.22 -16.93
CA GLN A 135 -13.62 -12.22 -17.55
C GLN A 135 -14.59 -11.22 -16.88
N ILE A 136 -14.52 -11.05 -15.56
CA ILE A 136 -15.28 -10.00 -14.87
C ILE A 136 -14.81 -8.61 -15.26
N ALA A 137 -13.49 -8.38 -15.31
CA ALA A 137 -12.95 -7.08 -15.69
C ALA A 137 -13.35 -6.72 -17.13
N GLU A 138 -13.24 -7.68 -18.05
CA GLU A 138 -13.70 -7.53 -19.43
C GLU A 138 -15.22 -7.29 -19.51
N ALA A 139 -16.04 -7.98 -18.72
CA ALA A 139 -17.49 -7.74 -18.67
C ALA A 139 -17.83 -6.30 -18.23
N VAL A 140 -17.05 -5.72 -17.31
CA VAL A 140 -17.21 -4.31 -16.91
C VAL A 140 -16.82 -3.37 -18.07
N GLU A 141 -15.74 -3.69 -18.78
CA GLU A 141 -15.31 -2.95 -19.96
C GLU A 141 -16.35 -3.01 -21.11
N ASP A 142 -16.94 -4.19 -21.35
CA ASP A 142 -17.99 -4.39 -22.35
C ASP A 142 -19.21 -3.50 -22.05
N ILE A 143 -19.68 -3.48 -20.79
CA ILE A 143 -20.79 -2.61 -20.36
C ILE A 143 -20.44 -1.14 -20.57
N ARG A 144 -19.20 -0.76 -20.28
CA ARG A 144 -18.72 0.60 -20.54
C ARG A 144 -18.73 0.91 -22.03
N ALA A 145 -18.28 0.00 -22.90
CA ALA A 145 -18.15 0.19 -24.34
C ALA A 145 -19.50 0.27 -25.08
N LEU A 146 -20.59 -0.23 -24.50
CA LEU A 146 -21.92 -0.20 -25.11
C LEU A 146 -22.33 1.19 -25.64
N PRO A 147 -22.89 1.31 -26.85
CA PRO A 147 -23.42 2.59 -27.31
C PRO A 147 -24.60 3.02 -26.44
N THR A 148 -24.62 4.29 -26.03
CA THR A 148 -25.73 4.86 -25.25
C THR A 148 -26.52 5.85 -26.08
N THR A 149 -27.84 5.75 -26.05
CA THR A 149 -28.73 6.76 -26.62
C THR A 149 -29.03 7.85 -25.56
N PRO A 150 -29.01 9.14 -25.93
CA PRO A 150 -29.24 10.26 -25.00
C PRO A 150 -30.71 10.41 -24.60
N SER A 151 -31.64 9.69 -25.23
CA SER A 151 -33.05 9.61 -24.86
C SER A 151 -33.61 8.26 -25.29
N ALA A 152 -34.50 7.70 -24.46
CA ALA A 152 -35.32 6.55 -24.79
C ALA A 152 -36.30 6.95 -25.91
N ILE A 153 -35.80 7.04 -27.15
CA ILE A 153 -36.67 7.15 -28.30
C ILE A 153 -37.25 5.75 -28.48
N HIS A 154 -38.57 5.64 -28.39
CA HIS A 154 -39.35 4.42 -28.57
C HIS A 154 -38.93 3.71 -29.87
N GLY A 155 -38.06 2.72 -29.72
CA GLY A 155 -37.56 1.86 -30.78
C GLY A 155 -37.24 0.51 -30.13
N THR A 156 -37.74 -0.55 -30.74
CA THR A 156 -37.87 -1.92 -30.25
C THR A 156 -36.54 -2.65 -30.06
N GLY A 157 -35.67 -2.16 -29.17
CA GLY A 157 -34.45 -2.84 -28.74
C GLY A 157 -34.06 -2.43 -27.31
N PRO A 158 -33.30 -3.25 -26.58
CA PRO A 158 -32.84 -2.93 -25.23
C PRO A 158 -31.77 -1.83 -25.27
N SER A 159 -32.17 -0.56 -25.44
CA SER A 159 -31.22 0.56 -25.48
C SER A 159 -30.86 1.02 -24.07
N LEU A 160 -29.60 0.94 -23.68
CA LEU A 160 -29.10 1.41 -22.40
C LEU A 160 -28.92 2.95 -22.43
N THR A 161 -29.66 3.67 -21.59
CA THR A 161 -29.47 5.12 -21.47
C THR A 161 -28.14 5.44 -20.78
N THR A 162 -27.55 6.60 -21.08
CA THR A 162 -26.29 7.05 -20.44
C THR A 162 -26.41 7.14 -18.91
N GLN A 163 -27.59 7.52 -18.40
CA GLN A 163 -27.83 7.63 -16.97
C GLN A 163 -27.92 6.25 -16.30
N MET A 164 -28.65 5.29 -16.91
CA MET A 164 -28.70 3.91 -16.41
C MET A 164 -27.31 3.26 -16.36
N LYS A 165 -26.46 3.53 -17.37
CA LYS A 165 -25.07 3.06 -17.37
C LYS A 165 -24.27 3.63 -16.19
N LEU A 166 -24.38 4.95 -15.96
CA LEU A 166 -23.69 5.62 -14.87
C LEU A 166 -24.14 5.04 -13.53
N ASP A 167 -25.45 4.93 -13.31
CA ASP A 167 -26.02 4.41 -12.07
C ASP A 167 -25.60 2.95 -11.85
N CYS A 168 -25.60 2.13 -12.91
CA CYS A 168 -25.10 0.77 -12.83
C CYS A 168 -23.63 0.70 -12.39
N ILE A 169 -22.73 1.45 -13.02
CA ILE A 169 -21.30 1.42 -12.68
C ILE A 169 -21.06 2.01 -11.29
N HIS A 170 -21.76 3.08 -10.94
CA HIS A 170 -21.68 3.71 -9.62
C HIS A 170 -22.11 2.73 -8.52
N ASP A 171 -23.26 2.08 -8.69
CA ASP A 171 -23.79 1.11 -7.71
C ASP A 171 -22.89 -0.12 -7.60
N THR A 172 -22.44 -0.68 -8.72
CA THR A 172 -21.53 -1.85 -8.73
C THR A 172 -20.22 -1.51 -8.02
N ARG A 173 -19.67 -0.32 -8.27
CA ARG A 173 -18.47 0.18 -7.59
C ARG A 173 -18.70 0.34 -6.09
N GLN A 174 -19.85 0.88 -5.68
CA GLN A 174 -20.20 1.04 -4.28
C GLN A 174 -20.38 -0.32 -3.58
N ALA A 175 -20.99 -1.30 -4.26
CA ALA A 175 -21.18 -2.65 -3.74
C ALA A 175 -19.85 -3.42 -3.61
N PHE A 176 -18.92 -3.25 -4.55
CA PHE A 176 -17.62 -3.93 -4.52
C PHE A 176 -16.70 -3.41 -3.39
N GLY A 177 -16.79 -2.12 -3.07
CA GLY A 177 -15.94 -1.45 -2.09
C GLY A 177 -14.51 -1.23 -2.58
N ARG A 178 -13.74 -0.47 -1.78
CA ARG A 178 -12.40 0.01 -2.16
C ARG A 178 -11.28 -0.61 -1.34
N SER A 179 -10.08 -0.51 -1.88
CA SER A 179 -8.83 -0.82 -1.20
C SER A 179 -8.16 0.42 -0.61
N THR A 180 -7.43 0.23 0.49
CA THR A 180 -6.52 1.24 1.05
C THR A 180 -5.15 0.65 1.29
N LEU A 181 -4.11 1.44 1.05
CA LEU A 181 -2.76 1.16 1.51
C LEU A 181 -2.54 1.78 2.90
N VAL A 182 -2.19 0.96 3.88
CA VAL A 182 -1.84 1.37 5.23
C VAL A 182 -0.34 1.22 5.44
N LEU A 183 0.36 2.33 5.58
CA LEU A 183 1.78 2.41 5.89
C LEU A 183 1.94 2.50 7.40
N GLN A 184 2.14 1.36 8.04
CA GLN A 184 2.34 1.30 9.49
C GLN A 184 3.80 1.58 9.84
N GLY A 185 4.06 2.82 10.27
CA GLY A 185 5.37 3.26 10.72
C GLY A 185 5.68 2.82 12.15
N GLY A 186 6.96 2.94 12.51
CA GLY A 186 7.45 2.58 13.84
C GLY A 186 8.93 2.82 14.10
N ALA A 187 9.73 2.91 13.02
CA ALA A 187 11.18 3.06 13.09
C ALA A 187 11.77 3.51 11.72
N ILE A 188 13.09 3.43 11.61
CA ILE A 188 13.92 3.80 10.45
C ILE A 188 13.68 2.87 9.24
N PHE A 189 13.15 1.65 9.42
CA PHE A 189 12.68 0.80 8.31
C PHE A 189 11.49 1.39 7.53
N GLY A 190 10.97 2.55 7.94
CA GLY A 190 9.95 3.26 7.18
C GLY A 190 10.35 3.49 5.71
N MET A 191 11.64 3.63 5.39
CA MET A 191 12.12 3.75 4.00
C MET A 191 11.71 2.57 3.11
N CYS A 192 11.49 1.37 3.66
CA CYS A 192 10.97 0.22 2.90
C CYS A 192 9.58 0.49 2.33
N HIS A 193 8.77 1.35 2.97
CA HIS A 193 7.45 1.72 2.44
C HIS A 193 7.55 2.43 1.09
N LEU A 194 8.64 3.17 0.83
CA LEU A 194 8.86 3.80 -0.47
C LEU A 194 8.98 2.74 -1.58
N GLY A 195 9.73 1.67 -1.31
CA GLY A 195 9.83 0.51 -2.20
C GLY A 195 8.50 -0.23 -2.38
N VAL A 196 7.73 -0.40 -1.30
CA VAL A 196 6.39 -1.01 -1.40
C VAL A 196 5.47 -0.17 -2.30
N VAL A 197 5.44 1.14 -2.11
CA VAL A 197 4.67 2.04 -2.97
C VAL A 197 5.16 1.98 -4.41
N LYS A 198 6.48 1.93 -4.63
CA LYS A 198 7.08 1.84 -5.97
C LYS A 198 6.66 0.57 -6.70
N ALA A 199 6.79 -0.59 -6.07
CA ALA A 199 6.36 -1.86 -6.66
C ALA A 199 4.86 -1.88 -6.97
N LEU A 200 4.02 -1.36 -6.07
CA LEU A 200 2.57 -1.25 -6.30
C LEU A 200 2.24 -0.28 -7.44
N PHE A 201 2.93 0.86 -7.51
CA PHE A 201 2.69 1.89 -8.51
C PHE A 201 3.08 1.41 -9.92
N LEU A 202 4.27 0.82 -10.08
CA LEU A 202 4.76 0.32 -11.38
C LEU A 202 3.85 -0.76 -11.97
N ARG A 203 3.10 -1.49 -11.13
CA ARG A 203 2.15 -2.52 -11.55
C ARG A 203 0.70 -2.07 -11.58
N GLY A 204 0.41 -0.78 -11.38
CA GLY A 204 -0.95 -0.25 -11.36
C GLY A 204 -1.81 -0.78 -10.22
N LEU A 205 -1.19 -1.25 -9.14
CA LEU A 205 -1.83 -1.82 -7.95
C LEU A 205 -1.90 -0.85 -6.78
N LEU A 206 -1.38 0.38 -6.93
CA LEU A 206 -1.39 1.39 -5.87
C LEU A 206 -2.82 1.91 -5.62
N PRO A 207 -3.40 1.69 -4.42
CA PRO A 207 -4.72 2.22 -4.10
C PRO A 207 -4.74 3.75 -4.04
N ARG A 208 -5.88 4.36 -4.39
CA ARG A 208 -6.07 5.81 -4.29
C ARG A 208 -6.13 6.33 -2.86
N ILE A 209 -6.45 5.46 -1.90
CA ILE A 209 -6.60 5.82 -0.48
C ILE A 209 -5.36 5.34 0.26
N ILE A 210 -4.57 6.28 0.75
CA ILE A 210 -3.31 6.01 1.44
C ILE A 210 -3.43 6.50 2.87
N THR A 211 -3.15 5.61 3.82
CA THR A 211 -3.18 5.88 5.24
C THR A 211 -1.78 5.69 5.79
N GLY A 212 -1.29 6.66 6.56
CA GLY A 212 0.04 6.59 7.15
C GLY A 212 0.03 6.84 8.65
N THR A 213 0.89 6.11 9.36
CA THR A 213 1.16 6.30 10.79
C THR A 213 2.66 6.52 11.01
N ALA A 214 3.03 7.47 11.86
CA ALA A 214 4.42 7.84 12.16
C ALA A 214 5.28 8.01 10.88
N THR A 215 6.38 7.28 10.70
CA THR A 215 7.23 7.37 9.49
C THR A 215 6.44 7.08 8.22
N GLY A 216 5.43 6.20 8.29
CA GLY A 216 4.52 5.91 7.18
C GLY A 216 3.63 7.10 6.80
N ALA A 217 3.33 8.02 7.73
CA ALA A 217 2.62 9.26 7.44
C ALA A 217 3.45 10.21 6.56
N LEU A 218 4.77 10.25 6.76
CA LEU A 218 5.67 11.07 5.95
C LEU A 218 5.70 10.57 4.50
N ILE A 219 5.81 9.25 4.32
CA ILE A 219 5.86 8.63 3.00
C ILE A 219 4.49 8.70 2.33
N ALA A 220 3.40 8.49 3.07
CA ALA A 220 2.05 8.69 2.56
C ALA A 220 1.84 10.14 2.09
N ALA A 221 2.30 11.13 2.85
CA ALA A 221 2.23 12.53 2.48
C ALA A 221 3.02 12.82 1.19
N LEU A 222 4.26 12.33 1.11
CA LEU A 222 5.12 12.45 -0.06
C LEU A 222 4.45 11.86 -1.32
N VAL A 223 3.79 10.71 -1.21
CA VAL A 223 3.11 10.06 -2.34
C VAL A 223 1.81 10.79 -2.71
N ALA A 224 1.12 11.38 -1.74
CA ALA A 224 -0.17 12.04 -1.95
C ALA A 224 -0.07 13.47 -2.47
N ILE A 225 1.09 14.13 -2.39
CA ILE A 225 1.27 15.50 -2.91
C ILE A 225 1.68 15.53 -4.39
N HIS A 226 2.28 14.44 -4.88
CA HIS A 226 2.78 14.32 -6.25
C HIS A 226 1.72 13.73 -7.18
N THR A 227 1.72 14.18 -8.43
CA THR A 227 0.86 13.63 -9.49
C THR A 227 1.35 12.24 -9.92
N GLU A 228 0.59 11.52 -10.77
CA GLU A 228 1.01 10.22 -11.30
C GLU A 228 2.31 10.32 -12.12
N ASP A 229 2.52 11.43 -12.85
CA ASP A 229 3.69 11.64 -13.71
C ASP A 229 4.97 11.98 -12.91
N GLU A 230 4.83 12.69 -11.79
CA GLU A 230 5.95 13.10 -10.93
C GLU A 230 6.42 11.95 -10.01
N LEU A 231 5.53 11.00 -9.71
CA LEU A 231 5.76 9.98 -8.70
C LEU A 231 6.98 9.06 -8.98
N PRO A 232 7.25 8.58 -10.22
CA PRO A 232 8.42 7.75 -10.50
C PRO A 232 9.75 8.36 -10.05
N ALA A 233 9.95 9.66 -10.28
CA ALA A 233 11.19 10.35 -9.92
C ALA A 233 11.39 10.44 -8.40
N VAL A 234 10.30 10.65 -7.66
CA VAL A 234 10.30 10.72 -6.20
C VAL A 234 10.54 9.33 -5.59
N LEU A 235 9.93 8.29 -6.16
CA LEU A 235 10.05 6.91 -5.70
C LEU A 235 11.44 6.31 -5.95
N SER A 236 12.15 6.77 -6.99
CA SER A 236 13.54 6.39 -7.25
C SER A 236 14.54 7.05 -6.29
N GLY A 237 14.08 7.93 -5.39
CA GLY A 237 14.91 8.61 -4.41
C GLY A 237 15.63 9.85 -4.95
N ASP A 238 15.44 10.22 -6.23
CA ASP A 238 16.04 11.41 -6.83
C ASP A 238 15.37 12.69 -6.34
N GLY A 239 14.05 12.65 -6.12
CA GLY A 239 13.25 13.77 -5.62
C GLY A 239 13.18 13.93 -4.10
N ILE A 240 13.96 13.19 -3.31
CA ILE A 240 13.93 13.28 -1.84
C ILE A 240 15.13 14.08 -1.33
N ASP A 241 14.84 15.24 -0.74
CA ASP A 241 15.85 16.08 -0.10
C ASP A 241 16.24 15.50 1.27
N LEU A 242 17.37 14.78 1.30
CA LEU A 242 17.99 14.23 2.51
C LEU A 242 19.02 15.19 3.14
N SER A 243 19.19 16.39 2.57
CA SER A 243 20.20 17.37 2.97
C SER A 243 20.10 17.77 4.45
N ALA A 244 18.89 17.82 5.02
CA ALA A 244 18.67 18.11 6.44
C ALA A 244 19.32 17.07 7.38
N PHE A 245 19.34 15.78 6.99
CA PHE A 245 20.01 14.73 7.78
C PHE A 245 21.54 14.72 7.59
N ALA A 246 22.02 15.21 6.45
CA ALA A 246 23.45 15.31 6.14
C ALA A 246 24.10 16.55 6.77
N SER A 247 23.42 17.71 6.71
CA SER A 247 23.94 19.01 7.12
C SER A 247 24.25 19.10 8.63
N LYS A 248 23.42 18.51 9.49
CA LYS A 248 23.59 18.60 10.96
C LYS A 248 24.73 17.73 11.52
N ASN A 249 25.30 16.83 10.71
CA ASN A 249 26.51 16.07 11.07
C ASN A 249 27.79 16.65 10.42
N GLY A 250 27.67 17.65 9.54
CA GLY A 250 28.80 18.28 8.82
C GLY A 250 29.54 19.35 9.63
N HIS A 251 29.03 19.74 10.80
CA HIS A 251 29.73 20.60 11.76
C HIS A 251 30.28 19.76 12.91
N GLU A 252 31.28 18.91 12.63
CA GLU A 252 32.43 18.71 13.51
C GLU A 252 33.41 17.74 12.83
N ASN A 253 34.54 18.33 12.41
CA ASN A 253 35.79 17.76 11.93
C ASN A 253 35.80 17.23 10.49
N GLY A 254 36.39 18.05 9.61
CA GLY A 254 36.90 17.60 8.34
C GLY A 254 38.02 16.60 8.55
N GLU A 255 37.77 15.35 8.19
CA GLU A 255 38.77 14.41 7.74
C GLU A 255 38.12 13.43 6.77
N THR A 256 38.86 13.16 5.71
CA THR A 256 38.58 12.40 4.50
C THR A 256 37.77 11.12 4.70
N SER A 257 37.01 10.77 3.66
CA SER A 257 36.34 9.49 3.43
C SER A 257 37.25 8.28 3.70
N THR A 258 37.23 7.74 4.91
CA THR A 258 37.89 6.47 5.25
C THR A 258 36.84 5.47 5.72
N ALA A 259 36.89 4.26 5.16
CA ALA A 259 35.96 3.16 5.44
C ALA A 259 35.71 2.97 6.94
N GLN A 260 34.47 3.19 7.38
CA GLN A 260 34.10 3.08 8.79
C GLN A 260 34.19 1.62 9.28
N THR A 261 35.26 1.32 10.00
CA THR A 261 35.51 0.05 10.70
C THR A 261 34.46 -0.17 11.79
N PHE A 262 34.10 -1.44 12.04
CA PHE A 262 33.09 -1.90 13.03
C PHE A 262 33.20 -1.25 14.42
N ARG A 263 34.40 -0.85 14.86
CA ARG A 263 34.65 -0.13 16.13
C ARG A 263 34.06 1.29 16.15
N SER A 264 34.24 2.08 15.09
CA SER A 264 33.64 3.42 14.97
C SER A 264 32.11 3.36 14.96
N ARG A 265 31.54 2.29 14.37
CA ARG A 265 30.10 2.02 14.36
C ARG A 265 29.58 1.75 15.77
N TRP A 266 30.31 0.97 16.57
CA TRP A 266 29.96 0.66 17.96
C TRP A 266 30.09 1.87 18.90
N GLU A 267 31.06 2.75 18.69
CA GLU A 267 31.19 4.00 19.45
C GLU A 267 30.05 4.98 19.16
N THR A 268 29.62 5.08 17.90
CA THR A 268 28.46 5.89 17.51
C THR A 268 27.17 5.33 18.14
N LEU A 269 27.08 4.01 18.22
CA LEU A 269 25.99 3.26 18.84
C LEU A 269 25.93 3.48 20.35
N LEU A 270 27.07 3.36 21.05
CA LEU A 270 27.17 3.70 22.48
C LEU A 270 26.85 5.17 22.73
N ARG A 271 27.26 6.09 21.85
CA ARG A 271 26.95 7.51 21.97
C ARG A 271 25.43 7.76 21.86
N ARG A 272 24.75 7.13 20.91
CA ARG A 272 23.29 7.25 20.73
C ARG A 272 22.50 6.59 21.87
N ILE A 273 22.92 5.42 22.33
CA ILE A 273 22.32 4.76 23.50
C ILE A 273 22.56 5.57 24.77
N ARG A 274 23.76 6.14 24.95
CA ARG A 274 24.08 7.00 26.09
C ARG A 274 23.32 8.32 26.04
N ARG A 275 23.06 8.88 24.85
CA ARG A 275 22.19 10.05 24.65
C ARG A 275 20.73 9.72 24.93
N PHE A 276 20.22 8.59 24.44
CA PHE A 276 18.89 8.09 24.80
C PHE A 276 18.73 7.92 26.32
N SER A 277 19.76 7.38 26.98
CA SER A 277 19.78 7.20 28.44
C SER A 277 19.94 8.49 29.24
N LYS A 278 20.47 9.58 28.65
CA LYS A 278 20.72 10.87 29.33
C LYS A 278 19.68 11.95 29.03
N GLU A 279 19.20 12.00 27.79
CA GLU A 279 18.38 13.08 27.25
C GLU A 279 16.97 12.60 26.83
N GLY A 280 16.73 11.28 26.76
CA GLY A 280 15.40 10.72 26.55
C GLY A 280 14.85 10.77 25.12
N TYR A 281 15.69 11.06 24.11
CA TYR A 281 15.31 11.02 22.69
C TYR A 281 16.39 10.40 21.80
N PHE A 282 15.97 9.80 20.68
CA PHE A 282 16.83 9.10 19.72
C PHE A 282 17.07 9.91 18.43
N LEU A 283 16.05 10.65 17.97
CA LEU A 283 16.06 11.48 16.76
C LEU A 283 15.54 12.88 17.09
N ASP A 284 16.11 13.90 16.47
CA ASP A 284 15.73 15.29 16.71
C ASP A 284 14.50 15.68 15.88
N VAL A 285 13.40 16.11 16.53
CA VAL A 285 12.16 16.56 15.86
C VAL A 285 12.42 17.72 14.92
N THR A 286 13.37 18.60 15.23
CA THR A 286 13.66 19.76 14.37
C THR A 286 14.21 19.35 13.01
N VAL A 287 15.06 18.32 12.98
CA VAL A 287 15.59 17.77 11.71
C VAL A 287 14.47 17.09 10.93
N LEU A 288 13.58 16.39 11.63
CA LEU A 288 12.42 15.78 11.00
C LEU A 288 11.46 16.84 10.44
N GLU A 289 11.22 17.92 11.19
CA GLU A 289 10.38 19.05 10.80
C GLU A 289 10.92 19.73 9.55
N GLU A 290 12.22 20.08 9.54
CA GLU A 290 12.89 20.68 8.38
C GLU A 290 12.86 19.75 7.16
N CYS A 291 13.14 18.47 7.34
CA CYS A 291 13.09 17.49 6.26
C CYS A 291 11.69 17.37 5.66
N VAL A 292 10.67 17.17 6.51
CA VAL A 292 9.28 16.99 6.05
C VAL A 292 8.78 18.27 5.41
N ARG A 293 9.10 19.44 5.97
CA ARG A 293 8.71 20.73 5.41
C ARG A 293 9.39 21.01 4.07
N ALA A 294 10.67 20.65 3.90
CA ALA A 294 11.38 20.79 2.63
C ALA A 294 10.76 19.90 1.53
N ASN A 295 10.37 18.67 1.88
CA ASN A 295 9.84 17.70 0.90
C ASN A 295 8.33 17.87 0.62
N VAL A 296 7.52 18.31 1.60
CA VAL A 296 6.06 18.45 1.46
C VAL A 296 5.64 19.88 1.10
N GLY A 297 6.39 20.87 1.57
CA GLY A 297 5.98 22.27 1.52
C GLY A 297 4.78 22.59 2.41
N ASP A 298 4.30 23.82 2.33
CA ASP A 298 3.16 24.32 3.10
C ASP A 298 1.81 23.97 2.41
N LEU A 299 1.61 22.68 2.09
CA LEU A 299 0.39 22.16 1.47
C LEU A 299 -0.65 21.67 2.50
N THR A 300 -1.93 21.91 2.22
CA THR A 300 -3.06 21.38 3.00
C THR A 300 -3.57 20.05 2.46
N PHE A 301 -4.36 19.32 3.26
CA PHE A 301 -5.01 18.07 2.81
C PHE A 301 -5.91 18.27 1.60
N GLU A 302 -6.66 19.37 1.55
CA GLU A 302 -7.51 19.69 0.41
C GLU A 302 -6.70 20.04 -0.84
N GLU A 303 -5.64 20.85 -0.71
CA GLU A 303 -4.75 21.22 -1.81
C GLU A 303 -4.07 19.98 -2.41
N ALA A 304 -3.56 19.08 -1.56
CA ALA A 304 -2.95 17.83 -2.00
C ALA A 304 -3.97 16.92 -2.72
N TYR A 305 -5.19 16.77 -2.18
CA TYR A 305 -6.24 16.00 -2.84
C TYR A 305 -6.64 16.62 -4.19
N ASN A 306 -6.70 17.95 -4.28
CA ASN A 306 -7.04 18.62 -5.51
C ASN A 306 -5.99 18.44 -6.61
N ARG A 307 -4.70 18.37 -6.22
CA ARG A 307 -3.57 18.12 -7.12
C ARG A 307 -3.46 16.66 -7.55
N SER A 308 -3.37 15.72 -6.61
CA SER A 308 -3.05 14.31 -6.91
C SER A 308 -4.29 13.41 -7.09
N LYS A 309 -5.46 13.85 -6.60
CA LYS A 309 -6.68 13.03 -6.48
C LYS A 309 -6.51 11.76 -5.63
N ARG A 310 -5.41 11.64 -4.87
CA ARG A 310 -5.19 10.60 -3.86
C ARG A 310 -5.69 11.07 -2.51
N VAL A 311 -6.37 10.18 -1.79
CA VAL A 311 -6.90 10.47 -0.45
C VAL A 311 -5.82 10.16 0.57
N LEU A 312 -5.27 11.21 1.19
CA LEU A 312 -4.32 11.08 2.30
C LEU A 312 -5.06 11.02 3.64
N ASN A 313 -4.72 10.02 4.45
CA ASN A 313 -5.17 9.88 5.83
C ASN A 313 -3.95 9.79 6.75
N ILE A 314 -3.91 10.64 7.79
CA ILE A 314 -2.88 10.61 8.83
C ILE A 314 -3.54 10.44 10.19
N THR A 315 -3.05 9.52 11.00
CA THR A 315 -3.53 9.34 12.38
C THR A 315 -2.61 10.07 13.35
N VAL A 316 -3.17 10.93 14.22
CA VAL A 316 -2.42 11.76 15.17
C VAL A 316 -2.98 11.54 16.57
N ALA A 317 -2.13 11.20 17.55
CA ALA A 317 -2.57 11.15 18.94
C ALA A 317 -2.53 12.55 19.54
N THR A 318 -3.68 13.07 19.98
CA THR A 318 -3.77 14.41 20.59
C THR A 318 -3.75 14.29 22.12
N GLU A 319 -2.74 14.91 22.75
CA GLU A 319 -2.65 15.07 24.20
C GLU A 319 -3.75 16.05 24.68
N GLY A 320 -4.80 15.51 25.30
CA GLY A 320 -5.95 16.28 25.80
C GLY A 320 -7.29 15.58 25.60
N GLN A 321 -7.44 14.81 24.52
CA GLN A 321 -8.65 14.01 24.24
C GLN A 321 -8.56 12.61 24.82
N GLY A 322 -8.15 12.45 26.09
CA GLY A 322 -8.02 11.13 26.71
C GLY A 322 -7.08 10.14 25.98
N GLY A 323 -6.19 10.64 25.12
CA GLY A 323 -5.32 9.81 24.27
C GLY A 323 -5.98 9.26 23.00
N VAL A 324 -7.15 9.75 22.58
CA VAL A 324 -7.83 9.32 21.35
C VAL A 324 -7.02 9.76 20.11
N PRO A 325 -6.65 8.82 19.21
CA PRO A 325 -6.07 9.18 17.93
C PRO A 325 -7.12 9.84 17.03
N THR A 326 -6.84 11.05 16.58
CA THR A 326 -7.63 11.76 15.58
C THR A 326 -7.21 11.35 14.18
N LEU A 327 -8.19 11.11 13.30
CA LEU A 327 -7.99 10.81 11.89
C LEU A 327 -8.12 12.10 11.07
N LEU A 328 -7.01 12.55 10.48
CA LEU A 328 -6.95 13.75 9.66
C LEU A 328 -6.92 13.40 8.18
N ASN A 329 -7.83 13.98 7.41
CA ASN A 329 -7.94 13.84 5.96
C ASN A 329 -8.61 15.07 5.34
N TYR A 330 -8.78 15.07 4.01
CA TYR A 330 -9.40 16.18 3.29
C TYR A 330 -10.88 16.42 3.63
N LEU A 331 -11.59 15.46 4.24
CA LEU A 331 -12.98 15.60 4.68
C LEU A 331 -13.07 16.10 6.13
N THR A 332 -12.20 15.61 7.02
CA THR A 332 -12.24 15.92 8.45
C THR A 332 -11.42 17.16 8.81
N ALA A 333 -10.35 17.45 8.07
CA ALA A 333 -9.41 18.52 8.34
C ALA A 333 -8.79 19.08 7.03
N PRO A 334 -9.61 19.65 6.11
CA PRO A 334 -9.17 20.09 4.78
C PRO A 334 -8.04 21.13 4.83
N ASN A 335 -8.10 22.07 5.77
CA ASN A 335 -7.21 23.24 5.83
C ASN A 335 -5.93 23.00 6.64
N VAL A 336 -5.76 21.81 7.24
CA VAL A 336 -4.60 21.49 8.07
C VAL A 336 -3.37 21.24 7.19
N LEU A 337 -2.21 21.77 7.61
CA LEU A 337 -0.94 21.56 6.94
C LEU A 337 -0.44 20.12 7.13
N ILE A 338 -0.16 19.45 6.02
CA ILE A 338 0.20 18.03 6.01
C ILE A 338 1.49 17.77 6.77
N TRP A 339 2.51 18.63 6.60
CA TRP A 339 3.80 18.44 7.29
C TRP A 339 3.65 18.48 8.81
N THR A 340 2.80 19.37 9.35
CA THR A 340 2.54 19.41 10.80
C THR A 340 1.82 18.17 11.29
N ALA A 341 0.85 17.64 10.52
CA ALA A 341 0.16 16.40 10.84
C ALA A 341 1.12 15.21 10.85
N ALA A 342 2.03 15.16 9.88
CA ALA A 342 3.00 14.09 9.73
C ALA A 342 4.05 14.13 10.86
N VAL A 343 4.52 15.31 11.26
CA VAL A 343 5.41 15.49 12.43
C VAL A 343 4.69 15.14 13.73
N ALA A 344 3.46 15.63 13.94
CA ALA A 344 2.67 15.32 15.14
C ALA A 344 2.38 13.81 15.26
N SER A 345 2.18 13.11 14.14
CA SER A 345 2.04 11.66 14.14
C SER A 345 3.32 10.92 14.57
N ASN A 346 4.50 11.51 14.41
CA ASN A 346 5.79 10.94 14.85
C ASN A 346 6.13 11.35 16.30
N ALA A 347 5.82 12.61 16.65
CA ALA A 347 6.11 13.20 17.95
C ALA A 347 5.20 12.71 19.09
N SER A 348 4.13 11.95 18.79
CA SER A 348 3.26 11.35 19.82
C SER A 348 3.94 10.31 20.73
N SER A 349 5.23 10.02 20.51
CA SER A 349 6.05 9.19 21.40
C SER A 349 7.03 10.07 22.19
N PRO A 350 6.86 10.18 23.52
CA PRO A 350 7.75 10.95 24.38
C PRO A 350 9.22 10.47 24.38
N SER A 351 9.52 9.24 23.91
CA SER A 351 10.83 8.61 24.07
C SER A 351 11.73 8.62 22.83
N LEU A 352 11.19 8.74 21.61
CA LEU A 352 12.02 8.66 20.40
C LEU A 352 12.43 10.02 19.85
N TYR A 353 11.62 11.05 20.06
CA TYR A 353 11.74 12.34 19.38
C TYR A 353 11.83 13.55 20.35
N GLY A 354 11.78 13.31 21.66
CA GLY A 354 11.92 14.36 22.68
C GLY A 354 10.60 14.97 23.10
N HIS A 355 10.64 15.90 24.06
CA HIS A 355 9.46 16.39 24.79
C HIS A 355 8.83 17.66 24.16
N ARG A 356 9.21 18.02 22.94
CA ARG A 356 8.73 19.24 22.29
C ARG A 356 7.35 19.02 21.68
N LYS A 357 6.35 19.77 22.17
CA LYS A 357 4.99 19.77 21.65
C LYS A 357 4.97 20.32 20.22
N THR A 358 4.56 19.49 19.26
CA THR A 358 4.34 19.95 17.88
C THR A 358 2.97 20.60 17.80
N THR A 359 2.92 21.88 17.47
CA THR A 359 1.66 22.60 17.25
C THR A 359 1.16 22.30 15.85
N MET A 360 -0.06 21.78 15.74
CA MET A 360 -0.75 21.62 14.46
C MET A 360 -1.05 22.98 13.85
N LEU A 361 -0.85 23.14 12.54
CA LEU A 361 -1.10 24.40 11.83
C LEU A 361 -2.15 24.20 10.74
N CYS A 362 -2.92 25.25 10.43
CA CYS A 362 -3.88 25.28 9.35
C CYS A 362 -3.80 26.59 8.57
N LYS A 363 -4.28 26.58 7.32
CA LYS A 363 -4.52 27.79 6.54
C LYS A 363 -5.89 28.38 6.88
N ASP A 364 -5.90 29.66 7.16
CA ASP A 364 -7.09 30.51 7.21
C ASP A 364 -7.68 30.68 5.79
N ALA A 365 -8.94 31.15 5.69
CA ALA A 365 -9.57 31.64 4.48
C ALA A 365 -8.72 32.67 3.71
N HIS A 366 -7.90 33.47 4.41
CA HIS A 366 -6.95 34.40 3.79
C HIS A 366 -5.62 33.73 3.36
N GLY A 367 -5.46 32.42 3.54
CA GLY A 367 -4.24 31.68 3.20
C GLY A 367 -3.09 31.83 4.19
N SER A 368 -3.30 32.56 5.30
CA SER A 368 -2.31 32.74 6.37
C SER A 368 -2.21 31.49 7.24
N ILE A 369 -1.00 31.15 7.67
CA ILE A 369 -0.75 29.97 8.51
C ILE A 369 -1.02 30.34 9.97
N VAL A 370 -1.98 29.66 10.59
CA VAL A 370 -2.44 29.91 11.96
C VAL A 370 -2.43 28.57 12.74
N PRO A 371 -2.21 28.57 14.06
CA PRO A 371 -2.38 27.37 14.87
C PRO A 371 -3.76 26.76 14.69
N TRP A 372 -3.80 25.46 14.40
CA TRP A 372 -5.05 24.71 14.32
C TRP A 372 -5.60 24.53 15.73
N ALA A 373 -6.62 25.31 16.06
CA ALA A 373 -7.42 25.10 17.24
C ALA A 373 -8.40 23.95 16.95
N PRO A 374 -8.33 22.80 17.64
CA PRO A 374 -9.42 21.84 17.60
C PRO A 374 -10.69 22.58 18.03
N ALA A 375 -11.77 22.45 17.26
CA ALA A 375 -13.05 23.10 17.57
C ALA A 375 -13.38 22.88 19.06
N ASN A 376 -13.40 23.98 19.82
CA ASN A 376 -13.59 24.08 21.27
C ASN A 376 -13.56 22.76 22.05
N THR A 377 -12.45 22.56 22.77
CA THR A 377 -12.30 21.62 23.88
C THR A 377 -13.44 21.78 24.89
N ILE A 378 -14.56 21.12 24.65
CA ILE A 378 -15.44 20.71 25.73
C ILE A 378 -14.68 19.55 26.36
N ASP A 379 -13.99 19.82 27.46
CA ASP A 379 -13.45 18.82 28.39
C ASP A 379 -14.63 18.03 28.96
N PHE A 380 -15.26 17.18 28.14
CA PHE A 380 -16.30 16.27 28.59
C PHE A 380 -15.60 15.13 29.34
N ARG A 381 -15.17 15.43 30.58
CA ARG A 381 -14.68 14.45 31.53
C ARG A 381 -15.87 13.65 32.03
N HIS A 382 -16.38 12.75 31.20
CA HIS A 382 -17.37 11.80 31.66
C HIS A 382 -16.72 10.95 32.76
N TRP A 383 -17.40 10.80 33.89
CA TRP A 383 -16.95 10.05 35.08
C TRP A 383 -16.65 8.57 34.79
N THR A 384 -17.13 8.07 33.66
CA THR A 384 -16.68 6.81 33.06
C THR A 384 -15.58 7.12 32.07
N HIS A 385 -14.31 6.95 32.48
CA HIS A 385 -13.20 6.80 31.55
C HIS A 385 -13.52 5.60 30.66
N THR A 386 -14.10 5.83 29.48
CA THR A 386 -14.25 4.77 28.48
C THR A 386 -12.85 4.46 27.96
N SER A 387 -12.18 3.50 28.62
CA SER A 387 -11.02 2.84 28.03
C SER A 387 -11.44 2.31 26.67
N TYR A 388 -10.66 2.72 25.68
CA TYR A 388 -10.83 2.36 24.29
C TYR A 388 -10.97 0.84 24.14
N SER A 389 -12.20 0.38 23.88
CA SER A 389 -12.53 -0.99 23.49
C SER A 389 -13.10 -0.91 22.09
N ASP A 390 -12.31 -1.34 21.09
CA ASP A 390 -12.63 -1.72 19.69
C ASP A 390 -13.56 -0.87 18.80
N ARG A 391 -14.32 0.10 19.33
CA ARG A 391 -15.37 0.84 18.60
C ARG A 391 -14.86 2.04 17.83
N ASP A 392 -13.73 2.64 18.24
CA ASP A 392 -13.27 3.91 17.68
C ASP A 392 -12.02 3.81 16.78
N SER A 393 -11.57 2.61 16.40
CA SER A 393 -10.29 2.44 15.70
C SER A 393 -10.17 3.33 14.44
N PRO A 394 -9.06 4.06 14.24
CA PRO A 394 -8.90 4.97 13.09
C PRO A 394 -9.12 4.28 11.74
N LEU A 395 -8.70 3.02 11.62
CA LEU A 395 -8.89 2.21 10.41
C LEU A 395 -10.37 1.87 10.15
N ARG A 396 -11.18 1.69 11.19
CA ARG A 396 -12.64 1.51 11.06
C ARG A 396 -13.30 2.78 10.58
N ARG A 397 -12.89 3.94 11.09
CA ARG A 397 -13.37 5.24 10.59
C ARG A 397 -13.00 5.48 9.13
N ILE A 398 -11.82 5.03 8.68
CA ILE A 398 -11.43 5.05 7.26
C ILE A 398 -12.35 4.14 6.42
N ALA A 399 -12.65 2.94 6.92
CA ALA A 399 -13.58 2.00 6.29
C ALA A 399 -14.95 2.64 6.06
N GLU A 400 -15.47 3.33 7.08
CA GLU A 400 -16.77 4.00 7.03
C GLU A 400 -16.78 5.24 6.12
N LEU A 401 -15.76 6.11 6.22
CA LEU A 401 -15.70 7.34 5.42
C LEU A 401 -15.51 7.09 3.92
N PHE A 402 -14.76 6.06 3.55
CA PHE A 402 -14.37 5.82 2.16
C PHE A 402 -14.88 4.50 1.56
N ASN A 403 -15.75 3.77 2.28
CA ASN A 403 -16.25 2.46 1.89
C ASN A 403 -15.12 1.47 1.54
N VAL A 404 -14.13 1.41 2.45
CA VAL A 404 -12.97 0.52 2.30
C VAL A 404 -13.26 -0.82 2.95
N ASN A 405 -13.09 -1.90 2.20
CA ASN A 405 -13.26 -3.27 2.68
C ASN A 405 -12.01 -4.14 2.50
N HIS A 406 -10.98 -3.63 1.83
CA HIS A 406 -9.70 -4.32 1.67
C HIS A 406 -8.52 -3.45 2.11
N PHE A 407 -7.68 -4.00 2.98
CA PHE A 407 -6.53 -3.30 3.55
C PHE A 407 -5.22 -3.94 3.10
N ILE A 408 -4.38 -3.20 2.40
CA ILE A 408 -3.00 -3.58 2.11
C ILE A 408 -2.14 -2.94 3.19
N VAL A 409 -1.58 -3.74 4.09
CA VAL A 409 -0.83 -3.24 5.24
C VAL A 409 0.65 -3.46 5.00
N SER A 410 1.41 -2.37 4.85
CA SER A 410 2.87 -2.44 4.86
C SER A 410 3.36 -2.30 6.29
N GLN A 411 3.96 -3.36 6.83
CA GLN A 411 4.43 -3.39 8.22
C GLN A 411 5.95 -3.41 8.25
N ALA A 412 6.55 -2.30 8.72
CA ALA A 412 8.00 -2.12 8.81
C ALA A 412 8.48 -2.02 10.27
N ARG A 413 7.92 -2.86 11.17
CA ARG A 413 8.19 -2.82 12.62
C ARG A 413 9.38 -3.72 13.01
N PRO A 414 10.55 -3.17 13.41
CA PRO A 414 11.77 -3.94 13.67
C PRO A 414 11.62 -5.14 14.61
N TYR A 415 10.83 -4.96 15.67
CA TYR A 415 10.65 -5.95 16.73
C TYR A 415 9.70 -7.09 16.32
N LEU A 416 8.94 -6.93 15.23
CA LEU A 416 8.01 -7.93 14.71
C LEU A 416 8.52 -8.64 13.48
N ILE A 417 9.33 -7.97 12.64
CA ILE A 417 9.84 -8.54 11.39
C ILE A 417 10.51 -9.92 11.56
N PRO A 418 11.36 -10.19 12.57
CA PRO A 418 11.95 -11.52 12.71
C PRO A 418 10.94 -12.61 13.13
N PHE A 419 9.72 -12.22 13.52
CA PHE A 419 8.68 -13.10 14.03
C PHE A 419 7.44 -13.18 13.14
N ILE A 420 7.24 -12.21 12.25
CA ILE A 420 6.11 -12.14 11.32
C ILE A 420 6.58 -12.56 9.94
N GLN A 421 5.92 -13.59 9.42
CA GLN A 421 6.02 -13.99 8.04
C GLN A 421 4.94 -13.18 7.25
N SER A 422 5.33 -12.38 6.24
CA SER A 422 4.44 -11.70 5.25
C SER A 422 3.32 -12.59 4.69
N ASP A 423 2.04 -12.24 4.57
CA ASP A 423 1.04 -13.28 4.18
C ASP A 423 1.38 -14.11 2.92
N MET A 424 2.15 -13.51 1.99
CA MET A 424 2.75 -14.14 0.81
C MET A 424 4.26 -14.38 0.99
N HIS A 425 4.71 -15.64 0.87
CA HIS A 425 6.12 -16.07 0.98
C HIS A 425 6.62 -16.94 -0.17
N GLY A 426 5.70 -17.36 -1.05
CA GLY A 426 5.94 -18.46 -1.95
C GLY A 426 5.95 -19.84 -1.27
N PRO A 427 6.26 -20.90 -2.02
CA PRO A 427 6.21 -22.28 -1.55
C PRO A 427 7.30 -22.65 -0.54
N SER A 428 6.86 -23.07 0.65
CA SER A 428 7.71 -23.52 1.77
C SER A 428 8.58 -24.75 1.47
N LEU A 429 8.33 -25.43 0.35
CA LEU A 429 9.05 -26.65 -0.06
C LEU A 429 10.54 -26.40 -0.31
N VAL A 430 10.90 -25.15 -0.59
CA VAL A 430 12.24 -24.81 -1.04
C VAL A 430 13.17 -24.33 0.08
N GLU A 431 12.64 -23.65 1.10
CA GLU A 431 13.40 -23.31 2.31
C GLU A 431 13.62 -24.54 3.22
N SER A 432 12.84 -25.60 2.98
CA SER A 432 12.75 -26.78 3.82
C SER A 432 13.69 -27.92 3.37
N ARG A 433 15.01 -27.67 3.29
CA ARG A 433 15.98 -28.76 3.09
C ARG A 433 16.44 -29.44 4.40
N SER A 434 16.16 -28.87 5.58
CA SER A 434 16.53 -29.49 6.86
C SER A 434 15.42 -29.39 7.91
N LYS A 435 15.10 -30.53 8.56
CA LYS A 435 14.16 -30.62 9.68
C LYS A 435 14.55 -29.70 10.85
N THR A 436 15.85 -29.46 11.03
CA THR A 436 16.37 -28.58 12.08
C THR A 436 15.94 -27.12 11.88
N THR A 437 15.98 -26.64 10.63
CA THR A 437 15.60 -25.27 10.28
C THR A 437 14.10 -25.03 10.45
N GLN A 438 13.27 -26.06 10.21
CA GLN A 438 11.83 -25.99 10.45
C GLN A 438 11.50 -25.84 11.93
N ILE A 439 12.19 -26.61 12.80
CA ILE A 439 11.99 -26.54 14.25
C ILE A 439 12.43 -25.18 14.79
N SER A 440 13.59 -24.65 14.34
CA SER A 440 14.03 -23.31 14.75
C SER A 440 13.06 -22.22 14.29
N ALA A 441 12.56 -22.29 13.05
CA ALA A 441 11.58 -21.33 12.55
C ALA A 441 10.26 -21.40 13.34
N PHE A 442 9.81 -22.61 13.69
CA PHE A 442 8.63 -22.80 14.53
C PHE A 442 8.81 -22.19 15.93
N LEU A 443 9.97 -22.41 16.57
CA LEU A 443 10.28 -21.85 17.89
C LEU A 443 10.32 -20.32 17.87
N VAL A 444 10.99 -19.73 16.87
CA VAL A 444 11.03 -18.27 16.68
C VAL A 444 9.61 -17.73 16.53
N ARG A 445 8.78 -18.36 15.70
CA ARG A 445 7.37 -17.98 15.53
C ARG A 445 6.57 -18.07 16.83
N MET A 446 6.76 -19.13 17.62
CA MET A 446 6.10 -19.30 18.92
C MET A 446 6.48 -18.19 19.89
N VAL A 447 7.77 -17.86 20.00
CA VAL A 447 8.25 -16.74 20.83
C VAL A 447 7.62 -15.42 20.38
N GLY A 448 7.54 -15.18 19.08
CA GLY A 448 6.89 -14.01 18.50
C GLY A 448 5.41 -13.89 18.87
N LEU A 449 4.67 -14.99 18.75
CA LEU A 449 3.26 -15.04 19.12
C LEU A 449 3.05 -14.81 20.61
N GLU A 450 3.92 -15.37 21.46
CA GLU A 450 3.88 -15.15 22.91
C GLU A 450 4.18 -13.70 23.27
N ILE A 451 5.22 -13.08 22.69
CA ILE A 451 5.51 -11.65 22.89
C ILE A 451 4.30 -10.80 22.50
N ARG A 452 3.69 -11.07 21.36
CA ARG A 452 2.49 -10.35 20.90
C ARG A 452 1.31 -10.55 21.85
N HIS A 453 1.12 -11.78 22.33
CA HIS A 453 0.08 -12.11 23.29
C HIS A 453 0.30 -11.36 24.61
N ARG A 454 1.53 -11.31 25.13
CA ARG A 454 1.89 -10.58 26.34
C ARG A 454 1.73 -9.06 26.20
N LEU A 455 2.12 -8.49 25.05
CA LEU A 455 1.89 -7.08 24.76
C LEU A 455 0.39 -6.76 24.71
N SER A 456 -0.42 -7.64 24.11
CA SER A 456 -1.89 -7.50 24.11
C SER A 456 -2.46 -7.60 25.53
N GLN A 457 -2.00 -8.54 26.36
CA GLN A 457 -2.41 -8.62 27.76
C GLN A 457 -2.07 -7.34 28.54
N LEU A 458 -0.86 -6.80 28.37
CA LEU A 458 -0.46 -5.53 28.99
C LEU A 458 -1.33 -4.35 28.53
N ASP A 459 -1.76 -4.35 27.26
CA ASP A 459 -2.68 -3.35 26.73
C ASP A 459 -4.07 -3.47 27.38
N THR A 460 -4.61 -4.68 27.46
CA THR A 460 -5.92 -4.92 28.09
C THR A 460 -5.94 -4.54 29.58
N LEU A 461 -4.79 -4.67 30.25
CA LEU A 461 -4.60 -4.26 31.64
C LEU A 461 -4.32 -2.75 31.81
N ASN A 462 -4.27 -1.98 30.70
CA ASN A 462 -3.89 -0.56 30.66
C ASN A 462 -2.54 -0.25 31.32
N LEU A 463 -1.62 -1.23 31.35
CA LEU A 463 -0.28 -1.08 31.92
C LEU A 463 0.72 -0.49 30.91
N LEU A 464 0.34 -0.41 29.63
CA LEU A 464 1.14 0.23 28.59
C LEU A 464 0.94 1.76 28.62
N PRO A 465 2.02 2.55 28.72
CA PRO A 465 1.94 4.00 28.54
C PRO A 465 1.30 4.36 27.20
N THR A 466 0.37 5.30 27.20
CA THR A 466 -0.40 5.72 26.01
C THR A 466 0.49 6.14 24.83
N GLY A 467 1.65 6.75 25.09
CA GLY A 467 2.60 7.17 24.05
C GLY A 467 3.35 6.02 23.34
N ILE A 468 3.46 4.84 23.99
CA ILE A 468 4.18 3.67 23.44
C ILE A 468 3.18 2.62 22.92
N ARG A 469 1.94 2.63 23.43
CA ARG A 469 0.83 1.75 23.03
C ARG A 469 0.68 1.62 21.52
N ARG A 470 0.65 2.74 20.79
CA ARG A 470 0.47 2.78 19.33
C ARG A 470 1.58 2.07 18.55
N PHE A 471 2.79 2.02 19.12
CA PHE A 471 3.95 1.39 18.51
C PHE A 471 4.03 -0.09 18.83
N LEU A 472 3.60 -0.52 20.02
CA LEU A 472 3.73 -1.91 20.51
C LEU A 472 2.51 -2.77 20.19
N VAL A 473 1.32 -2.18 20.20
CA VAL A 473 0.06 -2.87 19.95
C VAL A 473 -0.29 -2.70 18.47
N ASP A 474 -0.68 -3.80 17.83
CA ASP A 474 -1.16 -3.73 16.45
C ASP A 474 -2.56 -3.13 16.43
N GLU A 475 -2.78 -2.14 15.57
CA GLU A 475 -4.13 -1.67 15.29
C GLU A 475 -4.91 -2.82 14.66
N GLN A 476 -6.06 -3.17 15.26
CA GLN A 476 -6.95 -4.16 14.68
C GLN A 476 -7.45 -3.65 13.33
N VAL A 477 -7.22 -4.43 12.28
CA VAL A 477 -7.70 -4.12 10.94
C VAL A 477 -9.15 -4.62 10.83
N PRO A 478 -10.12 -3.76 10.50
CA PRO A 478 -11.55 -4.08 10.62
C PRO A 478 -12.08 -5.02 9.53
N ALA A 479 -11.32 -5.23 8.44
CA ALA A 479 -11.75 -6.04 7.31
C ALA A 479 -10.60 -6.89 6.75
N ALA A 480 -10.85 -7.56 5.62
CA ALA A 480 -9.87 -8.42 4.95
C ALA A 480 -8.58 -7.65 4.66
N SER A 481 -7.48 -8.12 5.24
CA SER A 481 -6.17 -7.49 5.14
C SER A 481 -5.14 -8.40 4.48
N MET A 482 -4.14 -7.78 3.87
CA MET A 482 -2.94 -8.44 3.36
C MET A 482 -1.73 -7.71 3.92
N VAL A 483 -0.90 -8.41 4.68
CA VAL A 483 0.26 -7.84 5.34
C VAL A 483 1.53 -8.11 4.51
N LEU A 484 2.17 -7.03 4.08
CA LEU A 484 3.45 -7.01 3.39
C LEU A 484 4.53 -6.69 4.43
N VAL A 485 5.47 -7.63 4.60
CA VAL A 485 6.56 -7.52 5.56
C VAL A 485 7.88 -7.63 4.81
N PRO A 486 8.76 -6.62 4.88
CA PRO A 486 10.09 -6.71 4.31
C PRO A 486 10.93 -7.79 4.99
N GLU A 487 11.69 -8.55 4.20
CA GLU A 487 12.70 -9.47 4.75
C GLU A 487 13.89 -8.68 5.29
N VAL A 488 14.17 -8.83 6.57
CA VAL A 488 15.25 -8.12 7.25
C VAL A 488 16.23 -9.13 7.86
N THR A 489 17.52 -8.93 7.62
CA THR A 489 18.60 -9.79 8.11
C THR A 489 19.23 -9.20 9.37
N ALA A 490 19.92 -9.99 10.20
CA ALA A 490 20.57 -9.49 11.43
C ALA A 490 21.53 -8.30 11.19
N GLY A 491 22.23 -8.28 10.05
CA GLY A 491 23.11 -7.15 9.66
C GLY A 491 22.37 -5.84 9.34
N ASP A 492 21.08 -5.93 8.99
CA ASP A 492 20.25 -4.77 8.67
C ASP A 492 19.88 -3.96 9.93
N PHE A 493 19.83 -4.61 11.09
CA PHE A 493 19.67 -3.93 12.38
C PHE A 493 20.87 -3.05 12.72
N VAL A 494 22.08 -3.39 12.23
CA VAL A 494 23.26 -2.55 12.40
C VAL A 494 23.22 -1.37 11.44
N ARG A 495 22.81 -1.58 10.18
CA ARG A 495 22.60 -0.52 9.17
C ARG A 495 21.53 0.48 9.56
N LEU A 496 20.53 0.05 10.35
CA LEU A 496 19.48 0.91 10.90
C LEU A 496 20.04 2.07 11.75
N LEU A 497 21.26 1.95 12.25
CA LEU A 497 21.90 2.94 13.11
C LEU A 497 22.83 3.88 12.35
N GLU A 498 22.99 3.68 11.04
CA GLU A 498 23.78 4.53 10.16
C GLU A 498 22.98 5.78 9.74
N THR A 499 23.67 6.80 9.21
CA THR A 499 22.97 7.96 8.65
C THR A 499 22.38 7.59 7.29
N PRO A 500 21.14 8.03 6.96
CA PRO A 500 20.54 7.73 5.68
C PRO A 500 21.35 8.43 4.57
N THR A 501 21.99 7.63 3.73
CA THR A 501 22.68 8.01 2.49
C THR A 501 21.84 7.57 1.29
N ARG A 502 22.10 8.09 0.09
CA ARG A 502 21.34 7.66 -1.11
C ARG A 502 21.49 6.17 -1.40
N GLU A 503 22.68 5.61 -1.19
CA GLU A 503 22.93 4.18 -1.36
C GLU A 503 22.14 3.32 -0.36
N THR A 504 22.06 3.75 0.90
CA THR A 504 21.25 3.04 1.90
C THR A 504 19.76 3.19 1.63
N LEU A 505 19.30 4.33 1.10
CA LEU A 505 17.92 4.51 0.63
C LEU A 505 17.59 3.52 -0.49
N ASN A 506 18.42 3.41 -1.53
CA ASN A 506 18.21 2.47 -2.64
C ASN A 506 18.14 1.02 -2.15
N TYR A 507 18.98 0.66 -1.17
CA TYR A 507 18.94 -0.65 -0.52
C TYR A 507 17.60 -0.91 0.18
N TRP A 508 17.07 0.04 0.95
CA TRP A 508 15.77 -0.12 1.64
C TRP A 508 14.59 -0.11 0.66
N VAL A 509 14.68 0.69 -0.41
CA VAL A 509 13.69 0.70 -1.50
C VAL A 509 13.62 -0.67 -2.16
N LEU A 510 14.77 -1.25 -2.55
CA LEU A 510 14.81 -2.57 -3.17
C LEU A 510 14.26 -3.68 -2.23
N ARG A 511 14.60 -3.61 -0.94
CA ARG A 511 14.03 -4.53 0.09
C ARG A 511 12.52 -4.38 0.20
N GLY A 512 12.02 -3.15 0.14
CA GLY A 512 10.60 -2.83 0.12
C GLY A 512 9.89 -3.41 -1.11
N GLU A 513 10.46 -3.22 -2.30
CA GLU A 513 9.93 -3.76 -3.55
C GLU A 513 9.82 -5.28 -3.51
N ARG A 514 10.89 -5.96 -3.10
CA ARG A 514 10.95 -7.42 -2.96
C ARG A 514 9.87 -8.00 -2.05
N SER A 515 9.46 -7.25 -1.03
CA SER A 515 8.38 -7.69 -0.13
C SER A 515 7.02 -7.75 -0.81
N VAL A 516 6.83 -7.01 -1.91
CA VAL A 516 5.58 -6.96 -2.68
C VAL A 516 5.57 -8.04 -3.75
N TRP A 517 6.71 -8.41 -4.33
CA TRP A 517 6.77 -9.27 -5.53
C TRP A 517 6.01 -10.60 -5.36
N PRO A 518 6.19 -11.38 -4.27
CA PRO A 518 5.40 -12.60 -4.04
C PRO A 518 3.90 -12.34 -3.89
N ALA A 519 3.50 -11.13 -3.51
CA ALA A 519 2.11 -10.74 -3.30
C ALA A 519 1.44 -10.15 -4.56
N VAL A 520 2.19 -9.84 -5.62
CA VAL A 520 1.64 -9.17 -6.82
C VAL A 520 0.48 -9.96 -7.43
N ALA A 521 0.62 -11.28 -7.59
CA ALA A 521 -0.46 -12.11 -8.13
C ALA A 521 -1.72 -12.05 -7.26
N ALA A 522 -1.56 -12.11 -5.93
CA ALA A 522 -2.67 -12.05 -4.99
C ALA A 522 -3.36 -10.67 -4.97
N LEU A 523 -2.56 -9.60 -5.04
CA LEU A 523 -3.06 -8.23 -5.14
C LEU A 523 -3.78 -7.97 -6.46
N ARG A 524 -3.25 -8.48 -7.58
CA ARG A 524 -3.89 -8.38 -8.90
C ARG A 524 -5.31 -8.96 -8.88
N ILE A 525 -5.49 -10.17 -8.32
CA ILE A 525 -6.81 -10.78 -8.16
C ILE A 525 -7.79 -9.92 -7.33
N ARG A 526 -7.30 -9.23 -6.29
CA ARG A 526 -8.14 -8.43 -5.39
C ARG A 526 -8.46 -7.04 -5.92
N CYS A 527 -7.58 -6.47 -6.73
CA CYS A 527 -7.67 -5.08 -7.18
C CYS A 527 -8.09 -4.93 -8.65
N ALA A 528 -7.94 -5.95 -9.51
CA ALA A 528 -8.22 -5.84 -10.95
C ALA A 528 -9.65 -5.32 -11.24
N VAL A 529 -10.65 -5.89 -10.59
CA VAL A 529 -12.05 -5.47 -10.75
C VAL A 529 -12.29 -4.06 -10.23
N GLU A 530 -11.70 -3.70 -9.09
CA GLU A 530 -11.79 -2.34 -8.53
C GLU A 530 -11.19 -1.32 -9.49
N ASN A 531 -10.00 -1.60 -10.02
CA ASN A 531 -9.29 -0.74 -10.94
C ASN A 531 -10.10 -0.49 -12.21
N GLU A 532 -10.70 -1.54 -12.80
CA GLU A 532 -11.52 -1.38 -14.01
C GLU A 532 -12.83 -0.65 -13.72
N LEU A 533 -13.49 -0.89 -12.58
CA LEU A 533 -14.65 -0.12 -12.15
C LEU A 533 -14.32 1.37 -11.95
N ASP A 534 -13.18 1.67 -11.33
CA ASP A 534 -12.70 3.03 -11.12
C ASP A 534 -12.39 3.75 -12.44
N ARG A 535 -11.75 3.05 -13.39
CA ARG A 535 -11.45 3.55 -14.74
C ARG A 535 -12.74 3.81 -15.51
N SER A 536 -13.65 2.83 -15.52
CA SER A 536 -14.95 2.90 -16.16
C SER A 536 -15.81 4.05 -15.61
N TYR A 537 -15.83 4.22 -14.29
CA TYR A 537 -16.54 5.32 -13.64
C TYR A 537 -16.02 6.70 -14.06
N GLN A 538 -14.69 6.88 -14.13
CA GLN A 538 -14.09 8.16 -14.55
C GLN A 538 -14.44 8.53 -15.98
N VAL A 539 -14.46 7.53 -16.87
CA VAL A 539 -14.80 7.73 -18.28
C VAL A 539 -16.28 8.09 -18.43
N VAL A 540 -17.18 7.34 -17.78
CA VAL A 540 -18.62 7.62 -17.84
C VAL A 540 -18.98 8.97 -17.21
N ARG A 541 -18.30 9.36 -16.13
CA ARG A 541 -18.47 10.69 -15.52
C ARG A 541 -18.08 11.83 -16.47
N LYS A 542 -17.03 11.66 -17.27
CA LYS A 542 -16.61 12.68 -18.26
C LYS A 542 -17.70 12.93 -19.31
N PHE A 543 -18.52 11.95 -19.67
CA PHE A 543 -19.63 12.14 -20.61
C PHE A 543 -20.81 12.95 -20.03
N LYS A 544 -20.97 13.01 -18.70
CA LYS A 544 -22.01 13.84 -18.04
C LYS A 544 -21.63 15.32 -17.94
N ALA A 545 -20.34 15.63 -17.82
CA ALA A 545 -19.83 17.01 -17.73
C ALA A 545 -20.18 17.91 -18.94
N PRO A 546 -20.09 17.47 -20.22
CA PRO A 546 -20.51 18.29 -21.36
C PRO A 546 -22.03 18.52 -21.39
N GLY A 547 -22.85 17.58 -20.90
CA GLY A 547 -24.30 17.75 -20.82
C GLY A 547 -24.74 18.83 -19.83
N LEU A 548 -24.06 18.93 -18.68
CA LEU A 548 -24.27 20.02 -17.70
C LEU A 548 -23.78 21.37 -18.23
N ARG A 549 -22.64 21.41 -18.92
CA ARG A 549 -22.13 22.62 -19.57
C ARG A 549 -23.07 23.11 -20.68
N ARG A 550 -23.67 22.18 -21.44
CA ARG A 550 -24.66 22.46 -22.49
C ARG A 550 -26.00 22.92 -21.90
N LYS A 551 -26.47 22.33 -20.80
CA LYS A 551 -27.67 22.78 -20.08
C LYS A 551 -27.50 24.16 -19.43
N GLY A 552 -26.32 24.44 -18.84
CA GLY A 552 -26.00 25.78 -18.31
C GLY A 552 -25.92 26.84 -19.41
N SER A 553 -25.33 26.49 -20.57
CA SER A 553 -25.28 27.37 -21.74
C SER A 553 -26.66 27.60 -22.37
N MET A 554 -27.53 26.58 -22.42
CA MET A 554 -28.92 26.68 -22.89
C MET A 554 -29.80 27.51 -21.93
N ALA A 555 -29.63 27.35 -20.62
CA ALA A 555 -30.34 28.15 -19.63
C ALA A 555 -29.91 29.64 -19.71
N ALA A 556 -28.62 29.90 -19.89
CA ALA A 556 -28.11 31.26 -20.08
C ALA A 556 -28.60 31.90 -21.40
N THR A 557 -28.74 31.13 -22.48
CA THR A 557 -29.32 31.63 -23.74
C THR A 557 -30.82 31.88 -23.63
N LEU A 558 -31.57 31.00 -22.95
CA LEU A 558 -33.00 31.22 -22.69
C LEU A 558 -33.25 32.43 -21.77
N GLU A 559 -32.38 32.68 -20.78
CA GLU A 559 -32.43 33.90 -19.97
C GLU A 559 -32.09 35.16 -20.77
N ALA A 560 -31.13 35.08 -21.70
CA ALA A 560 -30.81 36.18 -22.61
C ALA A 560 -31.99 36.52 -23.54
N GLU A 561 -32.61 35.51 -24.17
CA GLU A 561 -33.80 35.70 -25.02
C GLU A 561 -35.02 36.23 -24.24
N ARG A 562 -35.12 35.88 -22.95
CA ARG A 562 -36.20 36.39 -22.08
C ARG A 562 -35.97 37.85 -21.71
N ARG A 563 -34.71 38.27 -21.54
CA ARG A 563 -34.34 39.68 -21.34
C ARG A 563 -34.57 40.52 -22.60
N GLU A 564 -34.25 40.00 -23.79
CA GLU A 564 -34.53 40.69 -25.05
C GLU A 564 -36.03 40.89 -25.31
N ARG A 565 -36.85 39.86 -25.07
CA ARG A 565 -38.32 39.97 -25.18
C ARG A 565 -38.91 40.99 -24.21
N ASN A 566 -38.43 41.01 -22.96
CA ASN A 566 -38.89 42.01 -21.98
C ASN A 566 -38.41 43.43 -22.32
N GLY A 567 -37.23 43.59 -22.95
CA GLY A 567 -36.74 44.87 -23.45
C GLY A 567 -37.59 45.43 -24.61
N GLN A 568 -38.04 44.58 -25.52
CA GLN A 568 -38.94 44.99 -26.61
C GLN A 568 -40.33 45.41 -26.11
N PHE A 569 -40.90 44.68 -25.13
CA PHE A 569 -42.17 45.06 -24.50
C PHE A 569 -42.08 46.36 -23.71
N GLY A 570 -40.93 46.68 -23.11
CA GLY A 570 -40.71 47.96 -22.43
C GLY A 570 -40.71 49.17 -23.38
N SER A 571 -40.21 49.01 -24.61
CA SER A 571 -40.20 50.10 -25.61
C SER A 571 -41.58 50.37 -26.24
N ALA A 572 -42.44 49.36 -26.34
CA ALA A 572 -43.78 49.52 -26.91
C ALA A 572 -44.77 50.22 -25.96
N VAL A 573 -44.50 50.24 -24.65
CA VAL A 573 -45.35 50.90 -23.65
C VAL A 573 -45.02 52.39 -23.51
N THR A 574 -43.82 52.82 -23.90
CA THR A 574 -43.42 54.25 -23.88
C THR A 574 -43.98 55.07 -25.05
N ASP A 575 -44.44 54.45 -26.14
CA ASP A 575 -45.01 55.16 -27.29
C ASP A 575 -46.53 55.39 -27.21
N ILE A 576 -47.22 54.79 -26.23
CA ILE A 576 -48.69 54.92 -26.06
C ILE A 576 -49.07 56.05 -25.10
N SER A 577 -48.10 56.67 -24.39
CA SER A 577 -48.34 57.80 -23.50
C SER A 577 -48.11 59.18 -24.13
N ALA A 578 -47.94 59.24 -25.45
CA ALA A 578 -47.68 60.48 -26.20
C ALA A 578 -48.66 60.70 -27.38
N THR A 579 -49.96 60.54 -27.12
CA THR A 579 -51.09 61.11 -27.90
C THR A 579 -52.28 61.25 -26.97
#